data_AF-A0A8T3KSK5-F1
#
_entry.id   AF-A0A8T3KSK5-F1
#
_cell.length_a   1.000
_cell.length_b   1.000
_cell.length_c   1.000
_cell.angle_alpha   90.00
_cell.angle_beta   90.00
_cell.angle_gamma   90.00
#
_symmetry.space_group_name_H-M   'P 1'
#
loop_
_entity.id
_entity.type
_entity.pdbx_description
1 polymer ?
#
loop_
_entity_poly.entity_id
_entity_poly.type
_entity_poly.pdbx_seq_one_letter_code
_entity_poly.pdbx_strand_id
1 'polypeptide(L)'
;MTEKEREKLSALTDDELSAFEIPGALKELIRSEDQQASWSRYYLIGDVMRRETGPAVMPNLAASIRQRLEDEPVVLAPGNIGRRWVKPVAGAAIAASVTLMAVMVAPQFINPEQGGTPPAASRGKSITQ
;
A
#
# COMPACT_ATOMS: atom_id res chain seq x y z
N MET A 1 23.37 22.39 8.01
CA MET A 1 22.95 21.56 6.86
C MET A 1 24.10 21.26 5.91
N THR A 2 24.10 20.10 5.26
CA THR A 2 24.94 19.79 4.08
C THR A 2 24.29 20.29 2.78
N GLU A 3 25.04 20.36 1.69
CA GLU A 3 24.49 20.80 0.39
C GLU A 3 23.37 19.88 -0.12
N LYS A 4 23.54 18.56 0.06
CA LYS A 4 22.52 17.57 -0.30
C LYS A 4 21.23 17.75 0.50
N GLU A 5 21.33 18.14 1.77
CA GLU A 5 20.15 18.43 2.60
C GLU A 5 19.44 19.71 2.12
N ARG A 6 20.19 20.72 1.67
CA ARG A 6 19.62 21.95 1.11
C ARG A 6 18.91 21.72 -0.21
N GLU A 7 19.52 20.94 -1.11
CA GLU A 7 18.93 20.54 -2.39
C GLU A 7 17.62 19.78 -2.16
N LYS A 8 17.62 18.78 -1.27
CA LYS A 8 16.43 18.00 -0.91
C LYS A 8 15.33 18.87 -0.29
N LEU A 9 15.69 19.84 0.55
CA LEU A 9 14.74 20.79 1.12
C LEU A 9 14.14 21.73 0.06
N SER A 10 14.94 22.16 -0.92
CA SER A 10 14.47 22.97 -2.05
C SER A 10 13.48 22.17 -2.89
N ALA A 11 13.84 20.95 -3.28
CA ALA A 11 12.95 20.05 -4.03
C ALA A 11 11.63 19.78 -3.27
N LEU A 12 11.67 19.67 -1.94
CA LEU A 12 10.45 19.56 -1.13
C LEU A 12 9.60 20.84 -1.19
N THR A 13 10.23 22.01 -1.24
CA THR A 13 9.54 23.32 -1.27
C THR A 13 8.81 23.54 -2.60
N ASP A 14 9.44 23.07 -3.69
CA ASP A 14 8.97 23.25 -5.07
C ASP A 14 8.08 22.08 -5.57
N ASP A 15 7.70 21.14 -4.69
CA ASP A 15 6.91 19.93 -5.01
C ASP A 15 7.58 18.98 -6.04
N GLU A 16 8.91 18.97 -6.09
CA GLU A 16 9.70 18.16 -7.03
C GLU A 16 10.18 16.81 -6.45
N LEU A 17 9.91 16.55 -5.17
CA LEU A 17 10.22 15.25 -4.55
C LEU A 17 9.22 14.16 -4.97
N SER A 18 9.72 12.94 -5.15
CA SER A 18 8.83 11.80 -5.39
C SER A 18 8.01 11.44 -4.15
N ALA A 19 6.84 10.83 -4.35
CA ALA A 19 5.95 10.39 -3.27
C ALA A 19 6.63 9.44 -2.24
N PHE A 20 7.68 8.73 -2.66
CA PHE A 20 8.46 7.85 -1.79
C PHE A 20 9.46 8.61 -0.90
N GLU A 21 9.94 9.76 -1.36
CA GLU A 21 10.97 10.56 -0.67
C GLU A 21 10.36 11.55 0.34
N ILE A 22 9.15 12.03 0.07
CA ILE A 22 8.43 13.00 0.92
C ILE A 22 8.38 12.58 2.39
N PRO A 23 7.99 11.34 2.77
CA PRO A 23 7.91 10.95 4.19
C PRO A 23 9.27 11.02 4.89
N GLY A 24 10.35 10.70 4.18
CA GLY A 24 11.71 10.78 4.70
C GLY A 24 12.17 12.22 4.87
N ALA A 25 11.93 13.07 3.86
CA ALA A 25 12.24 14.49 3.89
C ALA A 25 11.51 15.22 5.02
N LEU A 26 10.20 14.96 5.20
CA LEU A 26 9.41 15.53 6.29
C LEU A 26 9.90 15.11 7.67
N LYS A 27 10.25 13.82 7.85
CA LYS A 27 10.79 13.34 9.13
C LYS A 27 12.10 14.03 9.50
N GLU A 28 12.93 14.30 8.50
CA GLU A 28 14.20 15.02 8.65
C GLU A 28 13.97 16.49 9.02
N LEU A 29 13.08 17.17 8.29
CA LEU A 29 12.66 18.56 8.52
C LEU A 29 12.13 18.75 9.94
N ILE A 30 11.22 17.89 10.40
CA ILE A 30 10.61 17.99 11.74
C ILE A 30 11.65 17.85 12.87
N ARG A 31 12.77 17.16 12.63
CA ARG A 31 13.82 16.92 13.64
C ARG A 31 14.92 17.97 13.68
N SER A 32 15.01 18.84 12.68
CA SER A 32 16.10 19.81 12.55
C SER A 32 15.59 21.24 12.52
N GLU A 33 15.93 22.01 13.55
CA GLU A 33 15.59 23.44 13.64
C GLU A 33 16.24 24.25 12.49
N ASP A 34 17.44 23.87 12.05
CA ASP A 34 18.14 24.52 10.93
C ASP A 34 17.38 24.33 9.60
N GLN A 35 16.82 23.12 9.38
CA GLN A 35 15.99 22.86 8.20
C GLN A 35 14.65 23.62 8.28
N GLN A 36 14.02 23.67 9.47
CA GLN A 36 12.77 24.42 9.67
C GLN A 36 12.96 25.93 9.44
N ALA A 37 14.06 26.49 9.93
CA ALA A 37 14.39 27.90 9.71
C ALA A 37 14.65 28.19 8.22
N SER A 38 15.34 27.27 7.51
CA SER A 38 15.59 27.40 6.07
C SER A 38 14.29 27.30 5.25
N TRP A 39 13.43 26.35 5.59
CA TRP A 39 12.11 26.18 4.99
C TRP A 39 11.26 27.45 5.12
N SER A 40 11.19 28.02 6.33
CA SER A 40 10.48 29.27 6.58
C SER A 40 11.02 30.45 5.76
N ARG A 41 12.35 30.54 5.60
CA ARG A 41 12.98 31.57 4.76
C ARG A 41 12.64 31.42 3.29
N TYR A 42 12.61 30.19 2.76
CA TYR A 42 12.29 29.94 1.36
C TYR A 42 10.87 30.39 1.01
N TYR A 43 9.88 30.02 1.82
CA TYR A 43 8.51 30.52 1.64
C TYR A 43 8.42 32.04 1.76
N LEU A 44 9.08 32.64 2.76
CA LEU A 44 9.07 34.08 2.93
C LEU A 44 9.67 34.81 1.72
N ILE A 45 10.79 34.33 1.17
CA ILE A 45 11.38 34.89 -0.05
C ILE A 45 10.39 34.79 -1.21
N GLY A 46 9.75 33.63 -1.39
CA GLY A 46 8.72 33.42 -2.42
C GLY A 46 7.55 34.38 -2.28
N ASP A 47 7.02 34.55 -1.07
CA ASP A 47 5.89 35.44 -0.78
C ASP A 47 6.26 36.90 -1.03
N VAL A 48 7.49 37.32 -0.70
CA VAL A 48 7.99 38.67 -1.01
C VAL A 48 8.09 38.87 -2.52
N MET A 49 8.65 37.91 -3.25
CA MET A 49 8.79 37.98 -4.71
C MET A 49 7.44 38.05 -5.43
N ARG A 50 6.44 37.30 -4.95
CA ARG A 50 5.07 37.33 -5.47
C ARG A 50 4.24 38.53 -4.99
N ARG A 51 4.78 39.35 -4.06
CA ARG A 51 4.07 40.45 -3.40
C ARG A 51 2.84 39.98 -2.62
N GLU A 52 2.93 38.77 -2.06
CA GLU A 52 1.90 38.14 -1.22
C GLU A 52 2.13 38.39 0.28
N THR A 53 3.22 39.09 0.62
CA THR A 53 3.41 39.53 2.00
C THR A 53 2.38 40.59 2.38
N GLY A 54 1.63 40.31 3.45
CA GLY A 54 0.74 41.30 4.06
C GLY A 54 1.51 42.51 4.63
N PRO A 55 0.80 43.50 5.19
CA PRO A 55 1.42 44.73 5.69
C PRO A 55 2.43 44.53 6.83
N ALA A 56 2.42 43.36 7.50
CA ALA A 56 3.41 42.98 8.49
C ALA A 56 3.73 41.48 8.42
N VAL A 57 5.00 41.13 8.47
CA VAL A 57 5.48 39.75 8.65
C VAL A 57 5.45 39.43 10.15
N MET A 58 4.71 38.40 10.55
CA MET A 58 4.63 37.96 11.94
C MET A 58 5.68 36.87 12.22
N PRO A 59 6.79 37.16 12.93
CA PRO A 59 7.91 36.22 13.08
C PRO A 59 7.56 34.95 13.85
N ASN A 60 6.53 34.97 14.71
CA ASN A 60 6.14 33.84 15.56
C ASN A 60 4.77 33.25 15.21
N LEU A 61 4.27 33.48 14.00
CA LEU A 61 2.95 33.00 13.58
C LEU A 61 2.82 31.48 13.70
N ALA A 62 3.80 30.73 13.18
CA ALA A 62 3.79 29.26 13.22
C ALA A 62 3.80 28.72 14.66
N ALA A 63 4.54 29.36 15.57
CA ALA A 63 4.56 28.99 16.98
C ALA A 63 3.20 29.27 17.65
N SER A 64 2.60 30.43 17.39
CA SER A 64 1.27 30.77 17.90
C SER A 64 0.17 29.84 17.37
N ILE A 65 0.25 29.42 16.11
CA ILE A 65 -0.69 28.46 15.53
C ILE A 65 -0.52 27.11 16.21
N ARG A 66 0.72 26.62 16.35
CA ARG A 66 1.02 25.34 17.01
C ARG A 66 0.47 25.30 18.43
N GLN A 67 0.71 26.36 19.21
CA GLN A 67 0.20 26.46 20.57
C GLN A 67 -1.33 26.38 20.62
N ARG A 68 -2.03 27.09 19.72
CA ARG A 68 -3.50 27.05 19.66
C ARG A 68 -4.01 25.67 19.23
N LEU A 69 -3.33 25.00 18.31
CA LEU A 69 -3.67 23.64 17.86
C LEU A 69 -3.49 22.59 18.97
N GLU A 70 -2.55 22.77 19.90
CA GLU A 70 -2.37 21.88 21.05
C GLU A 70 -3.56 21.96 22.02
N ASP A 71 -4.21 23.13 22.11
CA ASP A 71 -5.41 23.34 22.92
C ASP A 71 -6.70 22.90 22.22
N GLU A 72 -6.66 22.54 20.92
CA GLU A 72 -7.82 22.08 20.18
C GLU A 72 -8.15 20.61 20.50
N PRO A 73 -9.42 20.26 20.80
CA PRO A 73 -9.80 18.88 20.98
C PRO A 73 -9.61 18.12 19.66
N VAL A 74 -8.92 16.98 19.70
CA VAL A 74 -8.73 16.10 18.54
C VAL A 74 -10.10 15.62 18.06
N VAL A 75 -10.66 16.32 17.07
CA VAL A 75 -11.83 15.83 16.32
C VAL A 75 -11.31 14.69 15.47
N LEU A 76 -11.45 13.47 15.98
CA LEU A 76 -11.35 12.27 15.16
C LEU A 76 -12.44 12.45 14.09
N ALA A 77 -12.04 12.88 12.88
CA ALA A 77 -12.87 12.78 11.69
C ALA A 77 -13.53 11.40 11.72
N PRO A 78 -14.84 11.28 11.37
CA PRO A 78 -15.55 10.01 11.50
C PRO A 78 -14.67 8.93 10.89
N GLY A 79 -14.17 8.04 11.77
CA GLY A 79 -13.30 6.97 11.36
C GLY A 79 -13.99 6.25 10.21
N ASN A 80 -13.23 5.87 9.20
CA ASN A 80 -13.77 5.11 8.08
C ASN A 80 -14.19 3.70 8.60
N ILE A 81 -15.31 3.63 9.32
CA ILE A 81 -15.89 2.43 9.93
C ILE A 81 -16.53 1.54 8.83
N GLY A 82 -16.46 1.95 7.57
CA GLY A 82 -17.26 1.39 6.49
C GLY A 82 -16.49 0.69 5.38
N ARG A 83 -15.55 -0.23 5.67
CA ARG A 83 -15.30 -1.35 4.74
C ARG A 83 -14.61 -2.54 5.40
N ARG A 84 -15.35 -3.21 6.28
CA ARG A 84 -15.08 -4.62 6.57
C ARG A 84 -15.28 -5.39 5.26
N TRP A 85 -14.17 -5.65 4.57
CA TRP A 85 -14.13 -6.42 3.33
C TRP A 85 -14.50 -7.87 3.66
N VAL A 86 -15.79 -8.18 3.60
CA VAL A 86 -16.24 -9.57 3.60
C VAL A 86 -15.78 -10.17 2.27
N LYS A 87 -14.84 -11.12 2.35
CA LYS A 87 -14.31 -11.83 1.18
C LYS A 87 -15.49 -12.42 0.38
N PRO A 88 -15.59 -12.20 -0.95
CA PRO A 88 -16.65 -12.81 -1.74
C PRO A 88 -16.43 -14.32 -1.82
N VAL A 89 -17.35 -15.10 -1.25
CA VAL A 89 -17.37 -16.57 -1.30
C VAL A 89 -17.69 -17.11 -2.71
N ALA A 90 -17.93 -16.21 -3.67
CA ALA A 90 -18.24 -16.54 -5.06
C ALA A 90 -17.15 -17.37 -5.80
N GLY A 91 -15.91 -17.40 -5.30
CA GLY A 91 -14.82 -18.17 -5.89
C GLY A 91 -14.76 -19.66 -5.50
N ALA A 92 -15.45 -20.08 -4.43
CA ALA A 92 -15.33 -21.45 -3.92
C ALA A 92 -15.90 -22.51 -4.89
N ALA A 93 -17.03 -22.21 -5.54
CA ALA A 93 -17.66 -23.14 -6.48
C ALA A 93 -16.83 -23.35 -7.76
N ILE A 94 -16.18 -22.30 -8.26
CA ILE A 94 -15.35 -22.38 -9.47
C ILE A 94 -14.08 -23.19 -9.18
N ALA A 95 -13.37 -22.93 -8.07
CA ALA A 95 -12.15 -23.64 -7.70
C ALA A 95 -12.38 -25.14 -7.44
N ALA A 96 -13.49 -25.51 -6.77
CA ALA A 96 -13.85 -26.90 -6.54
C ALA A 96 -14.13 -27.66 -7.85
N SER A 97 -14.80 -27.00 -8.81
CA SER A 97 -15.16 -27.61 -10.11
C SER A 97 -13.92 -27.94 -10.95
N VAL A 98 -12.95 -27.02 -11.02
CA VAL A 98 -11.71 -27.22 -11.79
C VAL A 98 -10.82 -28.29 -11.15
N THR A 99 -10.78 -28.35 -9.82
CA THR A 99 -10.00 -29.36 -9.09
C THR A 99 -10.56 -30.77 -9.33
N LEU A 100 -11.89 -30.93 -9.31
CA LEU A 100 -12.53 -32.20 -9.62
C LEU A 100 -12.22 -32.65 -11.06
N MET A 101 -12.31 -31.73 -12.02
CA MET A 101 -12.02 -32.02 -13.42
C MET A 101 -10.54 -32.42 -13.63
N ALA A 102 -9.61 -31.72 -12.98
CA ALA A 102 -8.18 -32.04 -13.04
C ALA A 102 -7.88 -33.44 -12.46
N VAL A 103 -8.49 -33.80 -11.32
CA VAL A 103 -8.30 -35.12 -10.69
C VAL A 103 -8.89 -36.26 -11.53
N MET A 104 -10.04 -36.05 -12.17
CA MET A 104 -10.66 -37.09 -13.01
C MET A 104 -9.92 -37.30 -14.34
N VAL A 105 -9.42 -36.23 -14.94
CA VAL A 105 -8.83 -36.26 -16.28
C VAL A 105 -7.32 -36.55 -16.24
N ALA A 106 -6.59 -36.11 -15.20
CA ALA A 106 -5.15 -36.39 -15.05
C ALA A 106 -4.75 -37.88 -15.21
N PRO A 107 -5.45 -38.88 -14.62
CA PRO A 107 -5.05 -40.27 -14.76
C PRO A 107 -5.18 -40.80 -16.20
N GLN A 108 -6.02 -40.21 -17.06
CA GLN A 108 -6.16 -40.60 -18.47
C GLN A 108 -4.95 -40.16 -19.32
N PHE A 109 -4.29 -39.07 -18.94
CA PHE A 109 -3.07 -38.59 -19.61
C PHE A 109 -1.79 -39.21 -19.05
N ILE A 110 -1.83 -39.69 -17.80
CA ILE A 110 -0.71 -40.38 -17.15
C ILE A 110 -0.73 -41.90 -17.48
N ASN A 111 -1.90 -42.48 -17.77
CA ASN A 111 -2.06 -43.90 -18.11
C ASN A 111 -3.03 -44.12 -19.30
N PRO A 112 -2.54 -44.05 -20.55
CA PRO A 112 -3.37 -44.26 -21.75
C PRO A 112 -3.72 -45.74 -22.05
N GLU A 113 -3.23 -46.70 -21.27
CA GLU A 113 -3.21 -48.14 -21.61
C GLU A 113 -4.31 -48.99 -20.95
N GLN A 114 -5.53 -48.48 -20.72
CA GLN A 114 -6.66 -49.32 -20.30
C GLN A 114 -7.96 -48.98 -21.05
N GLY A 115 -7.89 -49.05 -22.37
CA GLY A 115 -9.06 -49.25 -23.22
C GLY A 115 -9.49 -50.72 -23.21
N GLY A 116 -10.62 -51.00 -22.55
CA GLY A 116 -11.57 -52.09 -22.76
C GLY A 116 -11.09 -53.50 -23.14
N THR A 117 -11.38 -54.49 -22.28
CA THR A 117 -11.80 -55.82 -22.75
C THR A 117 -12.70 -56.50 -21.68
N PRO A 118 -13.88 -57.05 -22.04
CA PRO A 118 -14.74 -57.77 -21.11
C PRO A 118 -14.11 -59.12 -20.70
N PRO A 119 -14.30 -59.59 -19.45
CA PRO A 119 -13.72 -60.87 -19.02
C PRO A 119 -14.46 -62.03 -19.69
N ALA A 120 -13.86 -62.58 -20.75
CA ALA A 120 -14.15 -63.92 -21.25
C ALA A 120 -13.55 -64.97 -20.30
N ALA A 121 -14.37 -65.98 -20.02
CA ALA A 121 -14.16 -67.03 -19.03
C ALA A 121 -12.83 -67.79 -19.14
N SER A 122 -12.22 -68.08 -17.98
CA SER A 122 -11.28 -69.20 -17.85
C SER A 122 -11.52 -70.01 -16.58
N ARG A 123 -12.19 -71.14 -16.82
CA ARG A 123 -12.00 -72.49 -16.24
C ARG A 123 -10.91 -72.68 -15.16
N GLY A 124 -11.35 -73.15 -14.00
CA GLY A 124 -10.57 -73.87 -12.97
C GLY A 124 -11.53 -74.24 -11.83
N LYS A 125 -11.44 -75.36 -11.11
CA LYS A 125 -10.48 -76.46 -11.01
C LYS A 125 -11.20 -77.60 -10.27
N SER A 126 -10.73 -78.80 -10.48
CA SER A 126 -11.20 -80.06 -9.90
C SER A 126 -10.95 -80.18 -8.38
N ILE A 127 -11.77 -81.08 -7.78
CA ILE A 127 -11.62 -81.88 -6.54
C ILE A 127 -12.46 -81.44 -5.32
N THR A 128 -13.48 -82.25 -5.00
CA THR A 128 -13.82 -82.96 -3.72
C THR A 128 -15.26 -83.48 -3.94
N GLN A 129 -15.59 -84.78 -4.01
CA GLN A 129 -15.42 -85.88 -3.05
C GLN A 129 -15.53 -87.23 -3.80
#